data_AF-A0A7S0AN58-F1
#
_entry.id   AF-A0A7S0AN58-F1
#
_cell.length_a   1.000
_cell.length_b   1.000
_cell.length_c   1.000
_cell.angle_alpha   90.00
_cell.angle_beta   90.00
_cell.angle_gamma   90.00
#
_symmetry.space_group_name_H-M   'P 1'
#
loop_
_entity.id
_entity.type
_entity.pdbx_description
1 polymer ?
#
loop_
_entity_poly.entity_id
_entity_poly.type
_entity_poly.pdbx_seq_one_letter_code
_entity_poly.pdbx_strand_id
1 'polypeptide(L)'
;GGVNESAEADESMWDASGLAAEIDRRNKEEVEEPEPDEEEVEFDGYGLRDAILNKFGVCWDIDFQRVESYGFRKVYLNVLPFKLGSRRFRHASEWDYLCHLQAIVEILQKYDLLDSVLVQLEETKKKPRPGTSPLVAVPLRLDLTEEQVDQILGPTR
;
A
#
# COMPACT_ATOMS: atom_id res chain seq x y z
N GLY A 1 32.10 -94.60 6.48
CA GLY A 1 31.51 -94.95 7.77
C GLY A 1 31.94 -93.91 8.78
N GLY A 2 30.98 -93.35 9.52
CA GLY A 2 31.17 -92.36 10.60
C GLY A 2 31.56 -90.96 10.10
N VAL A 3 31.12 -89.84 10.68
CA VAL A 3 30.36 -89.57 11.92
C VAL A 3 29.60 -88.25 11.72
N ASN A 4 28.46 -88.16 12.39
CA ASN A 4 27.53 -87.06 12.55
C ASN A 4 28.17 -85.89 13.34
N GLU A 5 27.92 -84.62 13.00
CA GLU A 5 27.83 -83.58 14.04
C GLU A 5 27.01 -82.37 13.54
N SER A 6 25.82 -82.25 14.11
CA SER A 6 24.98 -81.06 14.04
C SER A 6 25.55 -80.00 14.99
N ALA A 7 25.55 -78.74 14.57
CA ALA A 7 25.62 -77.61 15.48
C ALA A 7 24.68 -76.51 14.98
N GLU A 8 23.76 -76.15 15.84
CA GLU A 8 22.63 -75.25 15.67
C GLU A 8 23.12 -73.80 15.56
N ALA A 9 22.57 -73.05 14.60
CA ALA A 9 22.81 -71.61 14.49
C ALA A 9 21.70 -70.88 15.26
N ASP A 10 22.14 -70.32 16.39
CA ASP A 10 21.43 -69.50 17.35
C ASP A 10 20.83 -68.22 16.73
N GLU A 11 19.61 -67.94 17.15
CA GLU A 11 18.83 -66.75 16.83
C GLU A 11 19.54 -65.49 17.36
N SER A 12 19.74 -64.47 16.51
CA SER A 12 19.74 -63.09 17.02
C SER A 12 18.73 -62.25 16.27
N MET A 13 17.56 -62.24 16.87
CA MET A 13 16.47 -61.29 16.79
C MET A 13 17.01 -59.87 17.03
N TRP A 14 17.27 -59.13 15.96
CA TRP A 14 17.48 -57.67 16.03
C TRP A 14 16.17 -56.99 15.66
N ASP A 15 15.58 -56.39 16.69
CA ASP A 15 14.23 -55.86 16.79
C ASP A 15 14.01 -54.67 15.84
N ALA A 16 13.28 -54.89 14.74
CA ALA A 16 12.88 -53.86 13.79
C ALA A 16 11.91 -52.80 14.38
N SER A 17 11.52 -52.96 15.65
CA SER A 17 10.61 -52.09 16.39
C SER A 17 11.19 -50.71 16.73
N GLY A 18 12.51 -50.60 16.91
CA GLY A 18 13.15 -49.34 17.32
C GLY A 18 13.13 -48.24 16.25
N LEU A 19 13.13 -48.61 14.97
CA LEU A 19 13.30 -47.66 13.86
C LEU A 19 11.97 -46.98 13.46
N ALA A 20 10.83 -47.66 13.67
CA ALA A 20 9.51 -47.10 13.39
C ALA A 20 9.11 -46.02 14.40
N ALA A 21 9.49 -46.18 15.67
CA ALA A 21 9.20 -45.20 16.73
C ALA A 21 9.98 -43.89 16.57
N GLU A 22 11.17 -43.93 15.97
CA GLU A 22 12.01 -42.74 15.77
C GLU A 22 11.53 -41.86 14.59
N ILE A 23 10.91 -42.48 13.57
CA ILE A 23 10.33 -41.75 12.41
C ILE A 23 9.04 -41.02 12.80
N ASP A 24 8.21 -41.64 13.63
CA ASP A 24 6.93 -41.05 14.08
C ASP A 24 7.15 -39.85 15.01
N ARG A 25 8.27 -39.84 15.77
CA ARG A 25 8.66 -38.69 16.60
C ARG A 25 9.08 -37.48 15.79
N ARG A 26 9.68 -37.70 14.62
CA ARG A 26 10.19 -36.64 13.73
C ARG A 26 9.09 -35.95 12.91
N ASN A 27 7.94 -36.61 12.74
CA ASN A 27 6.77 -36.03 12.08
C ASN A 27 5.83 -35.27 13.03
N LYS A 28 6.11 -35.27 14.34
CA LYS A 28 5.31 -34.58 15.37
C LYS A 28 5.96 -33.30 15.91
N GLU A 29 6.92 -32.76 15.16
CA GLU A 29 7.25 -31.33 15.18
C GLU A 29 6.63 -30.73 13.92
N GLU A 30 5.29 -30.70 13.88
CA GLU A 30 4.58 -29.71 13.07
C GLU A 30 5.02 -28.35 13.61
N VAL A 31 5.98 -27.75 12.91
CA VAL A 31 6.27 -26.33 13.01
C VAL A 31 4.97 -25.64 12.64
N GLU A 32 4.21 -25.17 13.63
CA GLU A 32 3.24 -24.10 13.43
C GLU A 32 4.04 -22.96 12.80
N GLU A 33 3.99 -22.86 11.46
CA GLU A 33 4.45 -21.66 10.78
C GLU A 33 3.60 -20.53 11.36
N PRO A 34 4.21 -19.47 11.93
CA PRO A 34 3.42 -18.33 12.36
C PRO A 34 2.67 -17.84 11.14
N GLU A 35 1.33 -17.88 11.21
CA GLU A 35 0.46 -17.19 10.26
C GLU A 35 1.07 -15.81 10.05
N PRO A 36 1.35 -15.39 8.80
CA PRO A 36 1.89 -14.07 8.57
C PRO A 36 0.90 -13.10 9.19
N ASP A 37 1.35 -12.36 10.22
CA ASP A 37 0.61 -11.23 10.74
C ASP A 37 0.12 -10.45 9.52
N GLU A 38 -1.21 -10.29 9.38
CA GLU A 38 -1.80 -9.46 8.34
C GLU A 38 -1.32 -8.04 8.60
N GLU A 39 -0.10 -7.72 8.17
CA GLU A 39 0.43 -6.37 8.13
C GLU A 39 -0.56 -5.61 7.25
N GLU A 40 -1.44 -4.84 7.87
CA GLU A 40 -2.26 -3.86 7.17
C GLU A 40 -1.29 -3.03 6.33
N VAL A 41 -1.26 -3.31 5.03
CA VAL A 41 -0.36 -2.61 4.10
C VAL A 41 -0.83 -1.18 4.08
N GLU A 42 -0.19 -0.34 4.89
CA GLU A 42 -0.53 1.06 5.04
C GLU A 42 -0.38 1.72 3.67
N PHE A 43 -1.48 2.25 3.15
CA PHE A 43 -1.50 2.88 1.84
C PHE A 43 -0.51 4.04 1.84
N ASP A 44 0.45 4.02 0.90
CA ASP A 44 1.59 4.93 0.88
C ASP A 44 1.65 5.77 -0.41
N GLY A 45 2.73 6.54 -0.58
CA GLY A 45 2.96 7.35 -1.78
C GLY A 45 3.01 6.54 -3.09
N TYR A 46 3.43 5.28 -3.05
CA TYR A 46 3.39 4.38 -4.22
C TYR A 46 1.95 3.95 -4.51
N GLY A 47 1.17 3.63 -3.48
CA GLY A 47 -0.27 3.36 -3.60
C GLY A 47 -1.01 4.51 -4.27
N LEU A 48 -0.74 5.76 -3.86
CA LEU A 48 -1.35 6.94 -4.47
C LEU A 48 -0.91 7.13 -5.93
N ARG A 49 0.38 6.93 -6.24
CA ARG A 49 0.88 6.97 -7.62
C ARG A 49 0.13 5.98 -8.50
N ASP A 50 0.01 4.74 -8.04
CA ASP A 50 -0.58 3.65 -8.81
C ASP A 50 -2.09 3.89 -8.99
N ALA A 51 -2.79 4.43 -7.99
CA ALA A 51 -4.18 4.86 -8.13
C ALA A 51 -4.37 5.92 -9.23
N ILE A 52 -3.50 6.96 -9.28
CA ILE A 52 -3.54 8.00 -10.32
C ILE A 52 -3.25 7.39 -11.70
N LEU A 53 -2.21 6.56 -11.78
CA LEU A 53 -1.77 5.91 -13.02
C LEU A 53 -2.88 5.00 -13.56
N ASN A 54 -3.48 4.16 -12.73
CA ASN A 54 -4.58 3.28 -13.11
C ASN A 54 -5.81 4.07 -13.57
N LYS A 55 -6.11 5.19 -12.90
CA LYS A 55 -7.27 6.02 -13.23
C LYS A 55 -7.11 6.79 -14.55
N PHE A 56 -5.95 7.39 -14.78
CA PHE A 56 -5.76 8.35 -15.88
C PHE A 56 -4.77 7.89 -16.96
N GLY A 57 -4.06 6.78 -16.76
CA GLY A 57 -3.00 6.28 -17.64
C GLY A 57 -1.70 7.07 -17.59
N VAL A 58 -1.59 8.07 -16.70
CA VAL A 58 -0.42 8.95 -16.55
C VAL A 58 -0.26 9.34 -15.09
N CYS A 59 0.97 9.39 -14.58
CA CYS A 59 1.31 9.95 -13.28
C CYS A 59 1.20 11.48 -13.31
N TRP A 60 0.00 11.97 -12.99
CA TRP A 60 -0.28 13.40 -12.84
C TRP A 60 0.17 13.91 -11.47
N ASP A 61 0.63 15.15 -11.44
CA ASP A 61 0.93 15.85 -10.20
C ASP A 61 -0.34 16.14 -9.39
N ILE A 62 -0.21 16.24 -8.07
CA ILE A 62 -1.31 16.52 -7.16
C ILE A 62 -0.93 17.68 -6.23
N ASP A 63 -1.91 18.51 -5.84
CA ASP A 63 -1.67 19.56 -4.85
C ASP A 63 -2.88 19.95 -4.03
N PHE A 64 -2.63 20.51 -2.85
CA PHE A 64 -3.67 21.17 -2.06
C PHE A 64 -3.89 22.59 -2.58
N GLN A 65 -5.10 22.87 -3.05
CA GLN A 65 -5.50 24.21 -3.46
C GLN A 65 -6.46 24.82 -2.44
N ARG A 66 -6.06 25.97 -1.90
CA ARG A 66 -6.88 26.82 -1.04
C ARG A 66 -7.85 27.63 -1.90
N VAL A 67 -9.12 27.65 -1.52
CA VAL A 67 -10.15 28.43 -2.19
C VAL A 67 -10.91 29.21 -1.13
N GLU A 68 -10.87 30.54 -1.24
CA GLU A 68 -11.63 31.45 -0.39
C GLU A 68 -12.67 32.15 -1.26
N SER A 69 -13.95 31.99 -0.93
CA SER A 69 -15.04 32.57 -1.71
C SER A 69 -16.22 32.94 -0.81
N TYR A 70 -16.64 34.20 -0.87
CA TYR A 70 -17.82 34.72 -0.14
C TYR A 70 -17.87 34.33 1.35
N GLY A 71 -16.72 34.35 2.04
CA GLY A 71 -16.61 34.00 3.46
C GLY A 71 -16.45 32.49 3.75
N PHE A 72 -16.54 31.64 2.74
CA PHE A 72 -16.25 30.21 2.86
C PHE A 72 -14.81 29.92 2.48
N ARG A 73 -14.10 29.20 3.33
CA ARG A 73 -12.72 28.75 3.10
C ARG A 73 -12.74 27.24 2.91
N LYS A 74 -12.19 26.77 1.80
CA LYS A 74 -12.13 25.34 1.47
C LYS A 74 -10.74 24.96 0.99
N VAL A 75 -10.37 23.72 1.23
CA VAL A 75 -9.18 23.09 0.67
C VAL A 75 -9.64 21.98 -0.26
N TYR A 76 -9.07 21.95 -1.46
CA TYR A 76 -9.28 20.88 -2.43
C TYR A 76 -7.97 20.16 -2.67
N LEU A 77 -8.04 18.87 -2.95
CA LEU A 77 -6.92 18.14 -3.51
C LEU A 77 -7.10 18.09 -5.04
N ASN A 78 -6.22 18.75 -5.76
CA ASN A 78 -6.32 18.89 -7.20
C ASN A 78 -5.34 17.97 -7.92
N VAL A 79 -5.86 17.11 -8.79
CA VAL A 79 -5.04 16.41 -9.79
C VAL A 79 -4.76 17.37 -10.93
N LEU A 80 -3.51 17.80 -11.05
CA LEU A 80 -3.05 18.80 -11.99
C LEU A 80 -2.64 18.17 -13.32
N PRO A 81 -2.84 18.86 -14.45
CA PRO A 81 -2.44 18.35 -15.77
C PRO A 81 -0.93 18.52 -16.04
N PHE A 82 -0.08 18.21 -15.05
CA PHE A 82 1.38 18.20 -15.18
C PHE A 82 1.89 16.79 -14.95
N LYS A 83 2.58 16.23 -15.95
CA LYS A 83 3.11 14.87 -15.90
C LYS A 83 4.59 14.87 -15.58
N LEU A 84 5.08 13.79 -14.96
CA LEU A 84 6.51 13.54 -14.75
C LEU A 84 7.30 13.76 -16.06
N GLY A 85 8.39 14.53 -15.98
CA GLY A 85 9.22 14.90 -17.14
C GLY A 85 8.67 16.04 -18.01
N SER A 86 7.52 16.62 -17.70
CA SER A 86 7.04 17.83 -18.41
C SER A 86 7.67 19.11 -17.84
N ARG A 87 7.84 20.14 -18.68
CA ARG A 87 8.46 21.42 -18.28
C ARG A 87 7.71 22.16 -17.15
N ARG A 88 6.43 21.83 -16.93
CA ARG A 88 5.60 22.42 -15.86
C ARG A 88 5.46 21.51 -14.65
N PHE A 89 6.10 20.35 -14.66
CA PHE A 89 6.19 19.47 -13.50
C PHE A 89 7.15 20.10 -12.49
N ARG A 90 6.73 20.22 -11.23
CA ARG A 90 7.50 20.94 -10.22
C ARG A 90 8.63 20.11 -9.62
N HIS A 91 8.54 18.79 -9.70
CA HIS A 91 9.47 17.87 -9.06
C HIS A 91 10.69 17.64 -9.96
N ALA A 92 11.89 17.69 -9.39
CA ALA A 92 13.12 17.57 -10.15
C ALA A 92 13.40 16.12 -10.57
N SER A 93 12.98 15.16 -9.74
CA SER A 93 13.13 13.72 -9.97
C SER A 93 11.84 12.94 -9.67
N GLU A 94 11.80 11.67 -10.06
CA GLU A 94 10.74 10.74 -9.66
C GLU A 94 10.70 10.53 -8.14
N TRP A 95 11.87 10.50 -7.50
CA TRP A 95 11.99 10.39 -6.05
C TRP A 95 11.33 11.58 -5.35
N ASP A 96 11.57 12.81 -5.81
CA ASP A 96 10.94 14.00 -5.23
C ASP A 96 9.41 13.95 -5.38
N TYR A 97 8.92 13.44 -6.52
CA TYR A 97 7.50 13.24 -6.74
C TYR A 97 6.91 12.20 -5.78
N LEU A 98 7.59 11.07 -5.56
CA LEU A 98 7.14 10.04 -4.61
C LEU A 98 7.15 10.56 -3.17
N CYS A 99 8.17 11.30 -2.75
CA CYS A 99 8.20 11.96 -1.44
C CYS A 99 7.03 12.94 -1.27
N HIS A 100 6.69 13.69 -2.33
CA HIS A 100 5.54 14.58 -2.33
C HIS A 100 4.21 13.83 -2.20
N LEU A 101 4.04 12.71 -2.92
CA LEU A 101 2.87 11.86 -2.79
C LEU A 101 2.76 11.25 -1.39
N GLN A 102 3.88 10.79 -0.82
CA GLN A 102 3.93 10.28 0.55
C GLN A 102 3.44 11.33 1.54
N ALA A 103 3.95 12.56 1.44
CA ALA A 103 3.50 13.65 2.30
C ALA A 103 2.01 13.98 2.12
N ILE A 104 1.46 13.88 0.90
CA ILE A 104 0.02 14.02 0.66
C ILE A 104 -0.75 12.92 1.39
N VAL A 105 -0.33 11.67 1.26
CA VAL A 105 -0.99 10.52 1.89
C VAL A 105 -1.00 10.65 3.41
N GLU A 106 0.14 11.00 4.02
CA GLU A 106 0.23 11.24 5.46
C GLU A 106 -0.71 12.34 5.93
N ILE A 107 -0.86 13.43 5.15
CA ILE A 107 -1.84 14.48 5.44
C ILE A 107 -3.26 13.93 5.35
N LEU A 108 -3.58 13.16 4.32
CA LEU A 108 -4.92 12.59 4.15
C LEU A 108 -5.27 11.61 5.28
N GLN A 109 -4.34 10.76 5.69
CA GLN A 109 -4.50 9.84 6.83
C GLN A 109 -4.68 10.60 8.14
N LYS A 110 -3.85 11.63 8.39
CA LYS A 110 -3.94 12.47 9.60
C LYS A 110 -5.33 13.08 9.80
N TYR A 111 -6.04 13.39 8.72
CA TYR A 111 -7.36 14.00 8.75
C TYR A 111 -8.50 13.02 8.43
N ASP A 112 -8.22 11.72 8.30
CA ASP A 112 -9.20 10.68 7.96
C ASP A 112 -9.94 10.93 6.62
N LEU A 113 -9.20 11.38 5.61
CA LEU A 113 -9.73 11.78 4.29
C LEU A 113 -9.33 10.82 3.16
N LEU A 114 -8.42 9.88 3.41
CA LEU A 114 -7.83 9.06 2.37
C LEU A 114 -8.87 8.26 1.59
N ASP A 115 -9.74 7.54 2.28
CA ASP A 115 -10.79 6.72 1.65
C ASP A 115 -11.76 7.57 0.83
N SER A 116 -12.18 8.71 1.36
CA SER A 116 -13.05 9.67 0.65
C SER A 116 -12.39 10.15 -0.65
N VAL A 117 -11.08 10.45 -0.61
CA VAL A 117 -10.33 10.86 -1.79
C VAL A 117 -10.21 9.74 -2.82
N LEU A 118 -9.94 8.50 -2.39
CA LEU A 118 -9.83 7.34 -3.27
C LEU A 118 -11.17 7.04 -3.97
N VAL A 119 -12.28 7.07 -3.24
CA VAL A 119 -13.63 6.93 -3.80
C VAL A 119 -13.90 8.04 -4.83
N GLN A 120 -13.63 9.30 -4.50
CA GLN A 120 -13.82 10.41 -5.43
C GLN A 120 -12.92 10.30 -6.68
N LEU A 121 -11.70 9.81 -6.53
CA LEU A 121 -10.77 9.56 -7.63
C LEU A 121 -11.28 8.43 -8.54
N GLU A 122 -11.85 7.37 -7.98
CA GLU A 122 -12.45 6.28 -8.74
C GLU A 122 -13.73 6.73 -9.46
N GLU A 123 -14.60 7.50 -8.81
CA GLU A 123 -15.89 7.91 -9.36
C GLU A 123 -15.79 9.06 -10.36
N THR A 124 -14.77 9.92 -10.26
CA THR A 124 -14.68 11.10 -11.11
C THR A 124 -14.55 10.74 -12.59
N LYS A 125 -15.38 11.38 -13.41
CA LYS A 125 -15.33 11.29 -14.88
C LYS A 125 -14.47 12.40 -15.49
N LYS A 126 -14.04 13.37 -14.68
CA LYS A 126 -13.18 14.47 -15.14
C LYS A 126 -11.78 13.94 -15.40
N LYS A 127 -11.14 14.44 -16.45
CA LYS A 127 -9.75 14.10 -16.78
C LYS A 127 -8.91 15.37 -16.76
N PRO A 128 -7.71 15.36 -16.17
CA PRO A 128 -6.77 16.48 -16.28
C PRO A 128 -6.44 16.70 -17.76
N ARG A 129 -6.56 17.94 -18.24
CA ARG A 129 -6.24 18.28 -19.66
C ARG A 129 -5.09 19.28 -19.72
N PRO A 130 -3.90 18.86 -20.21
CA PRO A 130 -2.81 19.78 -20.45
C PRO A 130 -3.09 20.63 -21.69
N GLY A 131 -2.52 21.84 -21.75
CA GLY A 131 -2.52 22.68 -22.96
C GLY A 131 -3.81 23.42 -23.28
N THR A 132 -4.86 23.31 -22.45
CA THR A 132 -6.07 24.13 -22.57
C THR A 132 -5.91 25.45 -21.81
N SER A 133 -6.59 26.50 -22.29
CA SER A 133 -6.76 27.76 -21.56
C SER A 133 -8.25 27.96 -21.28
N PRO A 134 -8.72 27.84 -20.02
CA PRO A 134 -7.94 27.56 -18.81
C PRO A 134 -7.47 26.10 -18.69
N LEU A 135 -6.45 25.87 -17.85
CA LEU A 135 -6.00 24.52 -17.48
C LEU A 135 -7.13 23.79 -16.74
N VAL A 136 -7.33 22.51 -17.05
CA VAL A 136 -8.38 21.71 -16.40
C VAL A 136 -7.71 20.76 -15.40
N ALA A 137 -7.81 21.11 -14.13
CA ALA A 137 -7.50 20.23 -13.01
C ALA A 137 -8.75 19.44 -12.57
N VAL A 138 -8.55 18.31 -11.90
CA VAL A 138 -9.64 17.53 -11.29
C VAL A 138 -9.66 17.82 -9.79
N PRO A 139 -10.64 18.59 -9.30
CA PRO A 139 -10.75 18.87 -7.87
C PRO A 139 -11.43 17.70 -7.15
N LEU A 140 -10.76 17.19 -6.12
CA LEU A 140 -11.27 16.27 -5.13
C LEU A 140 -11.58 17.09 -3.87
N ARG A 141 -12.77 16.89 -3.32
CA ARG A 141 -13.26 17.62 -2.15
C ARG A 141 -12.68 17.01 -0.90
N LEU A 142 -12.21 17.86 0.01
CA LEU A 142 -11.81 17.46 1.34
C LEU A 142 -12.92 17.90 2.29
N ASP A 143 -13.61 16.94 2.90
CA ASP A 143 -14.71 17.18 3.82
C ASP A 143 -14.19 17.52 5.23
N LEU A 144 -13.41 18.60 5.28
CA LEU A 144 -12.79 19.11 6.51
C LEU A 144 -13.81 19.89 7.36
N THR A 145 -13.71 19.76 8.69
CA THR A 145 -14.45 20.61 9.62
C THR A 145 -13.90 22.04 9.62
N GLU A 146 -14.69 23.01 10.10
CA GLU A 146 -14.22 24.40 10.22
C GLU A 146 -12.97 24.50 11.09
N GLU A 147 -12.87 23.73 12.19
CA GLU A 147 -11.67 23.74 13.03
C GLU A 147 -10.44 23.20 12.31
N GLN A 148 -10.60 22.14 11.51
CA GLN A 148 -9.49 21.59 10.71
C GLN A 148 -9.05 22.58 9.63
N VAL A 149 -10.01 23.23 8.96
CA VAL A 149 -9.72 24.29 7.98
C VAL A 149 -8.94 25.44 8.62
N ASP A 150 -9.36 25.90 9.80
CA ASP A 150 -8.65 26.95 10.52
C ASP A 150 -7.28 26.50 11.06
N GLN A 151 -7.11 25.22 11.41
CA GLN A 151 -5.80 24.67 11.77
C GLN A 151 -4.83 24.68 10.58
N ILE A 152 -5.33 24.40 9.38
CA ILE A 152 -4.52 24.32 8.15
C ILE A 152 -4.25 25.72 7.56
N LEU A 153 -5.24 26.61 7.61
CA LEU A 153 -5.22 27.91 6.94
C LEU A 153 -5.02 29.10 7.90
N GLY A 154 -4.98 28.87 9.21
CA GLY A 154 -5.01 29.90 10.25
C GLY A 154 -6.44 30.43 10.49
N PRO A 155 -6.73 31.09 11.64
CA PRO A 155 -8.05 31.62 11.92
C PRO A 155 -8.44 32.75 10.96
N THR A 156 -9.73 32.84 10.66
CA THR A 156 -10.29 33.95 9.87
C THR A 156 -10.10 35.27 10.64
N ARG A 157 -9.49 36.28 10.00
CA ARG A 157 -9.27 37.61 10.58
C ARG A 157 -10.47 38.52 10.41
#